data_AF-A0A3M6T5E2-F1
#
_entry.id   AF-A0A3M6T5E2-F1
#
_cell.length_a   1.000
_cell.length_b   1.000
_cell.length_c   1.000
_cell.angle_alpha   90.00
_cell.angle_beta   90.00
_cell.angle_gamma   90.00
#
_symmetry.space_group_name_H-M   'P 1'
#
loop_
_entity.id
_entity.type
_entity.pdbx_description
1 polymer ?
#
loop_
_entity_poly.entity_id
_entity_poly.type
_entity_poly.pdbx_seq_one_letter_code
_entity_poly.pdbx_strand_id
1 'polypeptide(L)'
;KHKDHYKNRIVLKWSDFGASEARVALYTGGQLVKELNFNAQRTNNLNWFSARKLIDSSWRDMKSESKNVFSISGLSRDNRNFFINRNYGGCSKDAGWMGITSNYCKWETRFLPRKNVILYSKLSGYTNWNQYSKSTIYHGGVGVDYNQ
;
A
#
# COMPACT_ATOMS: atom_id res chain seq x y z
N LYS A 1 -4.79 -17.80 17.19
CA LYS A 1 -4.33 -16.42 17.54
C LYS A 1 -3.76 -15.78 16.26
N HIS A 2 -4.57 -15.02 15.52
CA HIS A 2 -4.07 -14.26 14.36
C HIS A 2 -3.36 -13.00 14.86
N LYS A 3 -2.11 -12.79 14.41
CA LYS A 3 -1.37 -11.54 14.67
C LYS A 3 -1.94 -10.48 13.74
N ASP A 4 -2.96 -9.77 14.23
CA ASP A 4 -3.52 -8.61 13.57
C ASP A 4 -2.47 -7.49 13.52
N HIS A 5 -2.17 -7.03 12.30
CA HIS A 5 -1.44 -5.81 11.97
C HIS A 5 -0.18 -5.49 12.81
N TYR A 6 0.96 -6.06 12.43
CA TYR A 6 2.26 -5.62 12.95
C TYR A 6 2.56 -4.18 12.50
N LYS A 7 2.45 -3.22 13.42
CA LYS A 7 3.07 -1.89 13.26
C LYS A 7 4.43 -1.93 13.95
N ASN A 8 5.50 -1.86 13.17
CA ASN A 8 6.85 -1.82 13.73
C ASN A 8 7.02 -0.57 14.61
N ARG A 9 7.46 -0.73 15.87
CA ARG A 9 7.71 0.38 16.80
C ARG A 9 8.79 1.35 16.30
N ILE A 10 9.61 0.93 15.33
CA ILE A 10 10.62 1.77 14.65
C ILE A 10 9.98 2.99 13.96
N VAL A 11 8.72 2.91 13.53
CA VAL A 11 7.99 4.06 12.94
C VAL A 11 7.93 5.26 13.88
N LEU A 12 7.94 5.03 15.21
CA LEU A 12 7.90 6.08 16.23
C LEU A 12 9.27 6.73 16.49
N LYS A 13 10.37 6.09 16.08
CA LYS A 13 11.76 6.56 16.25
C LYS A 13 12.51 6.66 14.93
N TRP A 14 11.80 6.93 13.84
CA TRP A 14 12.35 6.92 12.48
C TRP A 14 13.62 7.74 12.33
N SER A 15 13.63 8.95 12.87
CA SER A 15 14.76 9.89 12.81
C SER A 15 15.98 9.39 13.59
N ASP A 16 15.78 8.64 14.67
CA ASP A 16 16.86 8.11 15.51
C ASP A 16 17.43 6.80 14.95
N PHE A 17 16.61 6.04 14.21
CA PHE A 17 16.99 4.73 13.69
C PHE A 17 17.88 4.84 12.44
N GLY A 18 17.71 5.89 11.64
CA GLY A 18 18.53 6.13 10.45
C GLY A 18 18.33 5.08 9.34
N ALA A 19 17.08 4.69 9.07
CA ALA A 19 16.78 3.64 8.08
C ALA A 19 17.41 3.94 6.70
N SER A 20 18.15 2.97 6.15
CA SER A 20 18.67 3.05 4.78
C SER A 20 17.64 2.57 3.76
N GLU A 21 16.89 1.52 4.11
CA GLU A 21 15.82 0.95 3.30
C GLU A 21 14.52 0.78 4.07
N ALA A 22 13.40 0.80 3.35
CA ALA A 22 12.09 0.44 3.87
C ALA A 22 11.40 -0.52 2.91
N ARG A 23 10.74 -1.54 3.43
CA ARG A 23 10.02 -2.55 2.63
C ARG A 23 8.53 -2.55 2.96
N VAL A 24 7.66 -2.68 1.97
CA VAL A 24 6.24 -3.00 2.18
C VAL A 24 6.01 -4.41 1.65
N ALA A 25 5.70 -5.34 2.55
CA ALA A 25 5.44 -6.74 2.21
C ALA A 25 3.97 -7.12 2.48
N LEU A 26 3.32 -7.69 1.46
CA LEU A 26 1.97 -8.25 1.54
C LEU A 26 2.06 -9.77 1.48
N TYR A 27 1.34 -10.47 2.36
CA TYR A 27 1.32 -11.92 2.45
C TYR A 27 -0.07 -12.51 2.13
N THR A 28 -0.24 -13.77 1.77
CA THR A 28 -1.56 -14.42 1.77
C THR A 28 -1.35 -15.88 2.16
N GLY A 29 -2.04 -16.36 3.17
CA GLY A 29 -1.80 -17.72 3.70
C GLY A 29 -0.35 -17.93 4.17
N GLY A 30 0.31 -16.88 4.66
CA GLY A 30 1.71 -16.92 5.09
C GLY A 30 2.75 -16.79 3.96
N GLN A 31 2.33 -16.75 2.69
CA GLN A 31 3.22 -16.60 1.53
C GLN A 31 3.33 -15.15 1.10
N LEU A 32 4.54 -14.65 0.81
CA LEU A 32 4.74 -13.31 0.26
C LEU A 32 4.11 -13.24 -1.15
N VAL A 33 3.20 -12.29 -1.37
CA VAL A 33 2.49 -12.13 -2.65
C VAL A 33 2.85 -10.86 -3.40
N LYS A 34 3.22 -9.80 -2.69
CA LYS A 34 3.67 -8.52 -3.26
C LYS A 34 4.67 -7.88 -2.32
N GLU A 35 5.65 -7.21 -2.91
CA GLU A 35 6.61 -6.39 -2.20
C GLU A 35 6.96 -5.12 -2.96
N LEU A 36 7.34 -4.11 -2.19
CA LEU A 36 7.90 -2.85 -2.65
C LEU A 36 9.10 -2.53 -1.76
N ASN A 37 10.22 -2.15 -2.37
CA ASN A 37 11.43 -1.74 -1.67
C ASN A 37 11.70 -0.26 -1.93
N PHE A 38 12.09 0.47 -0.90
CA PHE A 38 12.27 1.92 -0.92
C PHE A 38 13.60 2.34 -0.32
N ASN A 39 14.19 3.40 -0.87
CA ASN A 39 15.29 4.11 -0.26
C ASN A 39 14.75 5.00 0.87
N ALA A 40 15.07 4.65 2.11
CA ALA A 40 14.65 5.37 3.30
C ALA A 40 15.65 6.45 3.74
N GLN A 41 16.81 6.57 3.09
CA GLN A 41 17.78 7.60 3.44
C GLN A 41 17.21 9.00 3.25
N ARG A 42 17.45 9.87 4.24
CA ARG A 42 17.00 11.27 4.24
C ARG A 42 15.48 11.38 4.06
N THR A 43 14.73 10.45 4.64
CA THR A 43 13.27 10.46 4.71
C THR A 43 12.79 10.63 6.15
N ASN A 44 11.52 10.97 6.30
CA ASN A 44 10.81 10.87 7.58
C ASN A 44 9.79 9.74 7.53
N ASN A 45 9.12 9.50 8.65
CA ASN A 45 8.10 8.46 8.81
C ASN A 45 6.89 8.56 7.86
N LEU A 46 6.75 9.65 7.07
CA LEU A 46 5.63 9.89 6.15
C LEU A 46 6.02 9.87 4.67
N ASN A 47 7.25 10.24 4.31
CA ASN A 47 7.63 10.50 2.92
C ASN A 47 8.50 9.41 2.26
N TRP A 48 8.94 8.40 3.03
CA TRP A 48 9.68 7.25 2.49
C TRP A 48 8.85 6.42 1.51
N PHE A 49 7.54 6.31 1.74
CA PHE A 49 6.62 5.63 0.84
C PHE A 49 6.15 6.59 -0.25
N SER A 50 6.99 6.78 -1.26
CA SER A 50 6.70 7.64 -2.40
C SER A 50 7.36 7.12 -3.67
N ALA A 51 6.82 7.53 -4.83
CA ALA A 51 7.34 7.11 -6.13
C ALA A 51 8.84 7.43 -6.30
N ARG A 52 9.31 8.56 -5.77
CA ARG A 52 10.71 9.00 -5.86
C ARG A 52 11.67 8.14 -5.03
N LYS A 53 11.16 7.45 -4.02
CA LYS A 53 11.95 6.58 -3.15
C LYS A 53 11.86 5.11 -3.54
N LEU A 54 11.03 4.75 -4.52
CA LEU A 54 10.86 3.37 -4.95
C LEU A 54 12.14 2.83 -5.62
N ILE A 55 12.72 1.78 -5.03
CA ILE A 55 13.83 1.01 -5.59
C ILE A 55 13.28 -0.09 -6.49
N ASP A 56 12.35 -0.91 -6.00
CA ASP A 56 11.78 -2.03 -6.75
C ASP A 56 10.35 -2.40 -6.33
N SER A 57 9.64 -3.12 -7.18
CA SER A 57 8.22 -3.45 -7.05
C SER A 57 7.86 -4.77 -7.72
N SER A 58 7.07 -5.61 -7.05
CA SER A 58 6.45 -6.80 -7.67
C SER A 58 5.46 -6.46 -8.80
N TRP A 59 5.01 -5.21 -8.91
CA TRP A 59 4.25 -4.72 -10.07
C TRP A 59 5.21 -4.11 -11.09
N ARG A 60 5.25 -4.69 -12.30
CA ARG A 60 6.19 -4.37 -13.39
C ARG A 60 5.97 -2.98 -13.98
N ASP A 61 4.72 -2.55 -14.00
CA ASP A 61 4.31 -1.25 -14.53
C ASP A 61 4.49 -0.10 -13.51
N MET A 62 4.87 -0.43 -12.27
CA MET A 62 4.97 0.54 -11.17
C MET A 62 6.02 1.62 -11.45
N LYS A 63 7.00 1.41 -12.31
CA LYS A 63 7.95 2.48 -12.70
C LYS A 63 7.48 3.25 -13.94
N SER A 64 6.83 2.59 -14.89
CA SER A 64 6.44 3.16 -16.19
C SER A 64 5.10 3.91 -16.18
N GLU A 65 4.13 3.48 -15.39
CA GLU A 65 2.80 4.10 -15.37
C GLU A 65 2.78 5.39 -14.55
N SER A 66 1.79 6.26 -14.83
CA SER A 66 1.56 7.46 -14.04
C SER A 66 0.95 7.12 -12.68
N LYS A 67 1.28 7.93 -11.65
CA LYS A 67 0.73 7.79 -10.30
C LYS A 67 0.02 9.08 -9.96
N ASN A 68 -1.26 8.97 -9.67
CA ASN A 68 -2.06 10.08 -9.22
C ASN A 68 -1.86 10.33 -7.72
N VAL A 69 -1.88 9.27 -6.90
CA VAL A 69 -1.49 9.33 -5.48
C VAL A 69 -0.50 8.20 -5.21
N PHE A 70 0.57 8.52 -4.48
CA PHE A 70 1.53 7.57 -3.91
C PHE A 70 2.06 8.15 -2.60
N SER A 71 1.38 7.86 -1.49
CA SER A 71 1.74 8.39 -0.17
C SER A 71 1.14 7.57 0.97
N ILE A 72 1.70 7.74 2.18
CA ILE A 72 1.15 7.12 3.40
C ILE A 72 -0.19 7.74 3.79
N SER A 73 -0.32 9.07 3.68
CA SER A 73 -1.56 9.78 4.00
C SER A 73 -2.64 9.65 2.92
N GLY A 74 -2.30 9.10 1.75
CA GLY A 74 -3.16 9.08 0.57
C GLY A 74 -3.71 10.46 0.23
N LEU A 75 -5.03 10.54 0.04
CA LEU A 75 -5.79 11.79 -0.01
C LEU A 75 -6.41 12.05 1.35
N SER A 76 -6.06 13.19 1.96
CA SER A 76 -6.46 13.59 3.31
C SER A 76 -7.97 13.62 3.56
N ARG A 77 -8.79 13.72 2.51
CA ARG A 77 -10.26 13.71 2.61
C ARG A 77 -10.86 12.32 2.72
N ASP A 78 -10.17 11.30 2.20
CA ASP A 78 -10.75 9.96 2.01
C ASP A 78 -10.23 8.94 3.02
N ASN A 79 -9.27 9.28 3.90
CA ASN A 79 -8.67 8.38 4.90
C ASN A 79 -8.06 7.09 4.31
N ARG A 80 -7.66 7.10 3.04
CA ARG A 80 -6.97 5.97 2.41
C ARG A 80 -5.48 6.01 2.76
N ASN A 81 -5.02 5.11 3.61
CA ASN A 81 -3.62 5.07 4.02
C ASN A 81 -2.80 4.13 3.14
N PHE A 82 -1.48 4.35 3.04
CA PHE A 82 -0.56 3.55 2.21
C PHE A 82 -1.12 3.31 0.80
N PHE A 83 -1.45 4.41 0.13
CA PHE A 83 -2.28 4.39 -1.06
C PHE A 83 -1.44 4.67 -2.31
N ILE A 84 -1.57 3.79 -3.31
CA ILE A 84 -0.96 3.93 -4.63
C ILE A 84 -2.05 3.74 -5.69
N ASN A 85 -2.47 4.83 -6.34
CA ASN A 85 -3.41 4.77 -7.46
C ASN A 85 -2.87 5.44 -8.72
N ARG A 86 -3.32 4.88 -9.85
CA ARG A 86 -2.98 5.38 -11.18
C ARG A 86 -3.80 6.62 -11.52
N ASN A 87 -5.10 6.53 -11.31
CA ASN A 87 -6.03 7.60 -11.64
C ASN A 87 -7.29 7.53 -10.78
N TYR A 88 -7.94 8.69 -10.66
CA TYR A 88 -9.36 8.78 -10.32
C TYR A 88 -10.19 8.94 -11.60
N GLY A 89 -11.47 8.58 -11.52
CA GLY A 89 -12.44 8.86 -12.58
C GLY A 89 -13.89 8.67 -12.13
N GLY A 90 -14.10 8.71 -10.82
CA GLY A 90 -15.29 8.20 -10.14
C GLY A 90 -15.14 6.72 -9.79
N CYS A 91 -15.91 6.25 -8.80
CA CYS A 91 -15.75 4.91 -8.23
C CYS A 91 -15.69 3.79 -9.26
N SER A 92 -16.38 3.90 -10.40
CA SER A 92 -16.37 2.89 -11.48
C SER A 92 -15.08 2.85 -12.31
N LYS A 93 -14.29 3.94 -12.32
CA LYS A 93 -13.06 4.10 -13.11
C LYS A 93 -11.79 4.16 -12.27
N ASP A 94 -11.91 4.20 -10.94
CA ASP A 94 -10.77 4.22 -10.04
C ASP A 94 -9.92 2.96 -10.19
N ALA A 95 -8.61 3.17 -10.34
CA ALA A 95 -7.66 2.10 -10.61
C ALA A 95 -6.32 2.34 -9.90
N GLY A 96 -5.67 1.26 -9.48
CA GLY A 96 -4.42 1.35 -8.74
C GLY A 96 -3.80 0.01 -8.37
N TRP A 97 -2.81 0.08 -7.49
CA TRP A 97 -1.98 -1.06 -7.11
C TRP A 97 -2.23 -1.53 -5.69
N MET A 98 -2.29 -0.61 -4.72
CA MET A 98 -2.64 -0.93 -3.34
C MET A 98 -3.21 0.23 -2.55
N GLY A 99 -3.88 -0.10 -1.45
CA GLY A 99 -4.43 0.88 -0.53
C GLY A 99 -5.05 0.26 0.72
N ILE A 100 -4.91 0.91 1.86
CA ILE A 100 -5.79 0.67 3.01
C ILE A 100 -7.10 1.42 2.72
N THR A 101 -8.18 0.67 2.51
CA THR A 101 -9.46 1.20 2.06
C THR A 101 -10.18 1.96 3.16
N SER A 102 -10.96 2.96 2.74
CA SER A 102 -11.90 3.68 3.57
C SER A 102 -13.31 3.11 3.38
N ASN A 103 -14.33 3.95 3.31
CA ASN A 103 -15.74 3.55 3.18
C ASN A 103 -16.54 4.40 2.18
N TYR A 104 -15.90 4.97 1.16
CA TYR A 104 -16.56 5.86 0.21
C TYR A 104 -17.16 5.11 -0.99
N CYS A 105 -16.35 4.37 -1.74
CA CYS A 105 -16.81 3.67 -2.94
C CYS A 105 -17.32 2.25 -2.66
N LYS A 106 -18.19 1.71 -3.54
CA LYS A 106 -18.66 0.30 -3.45
C LYS A 106 -17.52 -0.72 -3.43
N TRP A 107 -16.43 -0.45 -4.15
CA TRP A 107 -15.24 -1.31 -4.13
C TRP A 107 -14.52 -1.30 -2.77
N GLU A 108 -14.77 -0.31 -1.91
CA GLU A 108 -14.32 -0.23 -0.51
C GLU A 108 -15.37 -0.82 0.45
N THR A 109 -16.63 -0.39 0.34
CA THR A 109 -17.70 -0.75 1.30
C THR A 109 -18.11 -2.23 1.24
N ARG A 110 -17.75 -2.95 0.18
CA ARG A 110 -17.98 -4.40 0.05
C ARG A 110 -17.29 -5.24 1.15
N PHE A 111 -16.37 -4.66 1.91
CA PHE A 111 -15.67 -5.35 2.99
C PHE A 111 -16.26 -5.08 4.37
N LEU A 112 -17.31 -4.25 4.46
CA LEU A 112 -17.99 -4.01 5.73
C LEU A 112 -18.52 -5.32 6.33
N PRO A 113 -18.50 -5.47 7.67
CA PRO A 113 -18.15 -4.45 8.67
C PRO A 113 -16.64 -4.28 8.91
N ARG A 114 -15.77 -5.00 8.19
CA ARG A 114 -14.31 -4.87 8.34
C ARG A 114 -13.86 -3.49 7.84
N LYS A 115 -13.05 -2.81 8.66
CA LYS A 115 -12.46 -1.49 8.36
C LYS A 115 -10.97 -1.63 8.11
N ASN A 116 -10.37 -0.65 7.44
CA ASN A 116 -8.92 -0.57 7.20
C ASN A 116 -8.36 -1.82 6.50
N VAL A 117 -9.11 -2.37 5.56
CA VAL A 117 -8.70 -3.56 4.81
C VAL A 117 -7.71 -3.14 3.73
N ILE A 118 -6.66 -3.94 3.53
CA ILE A 118 -5.70 -3.67 2.46
C ILE A 118 -6.23 -4.30 1.18
N LEU A 119 -6.54 -3.45 0.21
CA LEU A 119 -6.87 -3.84 -1.14
C LEU A 119 -5.61 -3.73 -1.99
N TYR A 120 -5.35 -4.74 -2.83
CA TYR A 120 -4.24 -4.70 -3.77
C TYR A 120 -4.56 -5.41 -5.09
N SER A 121 -3.85 -5.04 -6.15
CA SER A 121 -3.95 -5.68 -7.46
C SER A 121 -3.19 -7.01 -7.48
N LYS A 122 -3.89 -8.09 -7.84
CA LYS A 122 -3.30 -9.43 -8.06
C LYS A 122 -2.56 -9.56 -9.38
N LEU A 123 -2.72 -8.60 -10.29
CA LEU A 123 -2.05 -8.61 -11.59
C LEU A 123 -0.55 -8.30 -11.45
N SER A 124 0.19 -8.43 -12.55
CA SER A 124 1.55 -7.90 -12.68
C SER A 124 1.60 -6.36 -12.70
N GLY A 125 0.44 -5.69 -12.71
CA GLY A 125 0.31 -4.24 -12.71
C GLY A 125 -0.93 -3.73 -11.97
N TYR A 126 -1.37 -2.51 -12.24
CA TYR A 126 -2.58 -1.95 -11.63
C TYR A 126 -3.85 -2.68 -12.09
N THR A 127 -4.95 -2.48 -11.36
CA THR A 127 -6.27 -2.95 -11.79
C THR A 127 -7.33 -1.90 -11.47
N ASN A 128 -8.47 -1.96 -12.18
CA ASN A 128 -9.66 -1.22 -11.78
C ASN A 128 -10.25 -1.88 -10.52
N TRP A 129 -10.57 -1.08 -9.50
CA TRP A 129 -11.00 -1.62 -8.20
C TRP A 129 -12.32 -2.39 -8.22
N ASN A 130 -13.13 -2.18 -9.26
CA ASN A 130 -14.38 -2.92 -9.49
C ASN A 130 -14.15 -4.29 -10.13
N GLN A 131 -12.93 -4.61 -10.59
CA GLN A 131 -12.59 -5.95 -11.05
C GLN A 131 -12.25 -6.84 -9.84
N TYR A 132 -13.29 -7.34 -9.16
CA TYR A 132 -13.16 -8.05 -7.88
C TYR A 132 -12.36 -9.35 -7.96
N SER A 133 -12.33 -10.01 -9.12
CA SER A 133 -11.49 -11.20 -9.33
C SER A 133 -10.01 -10.86 -9.52
N LYS A 134 -9.66 -9.59 -9.78
CA LYS A 134 -8.29 -9.11 -10.04
C LYS A 134 -7.73 -8.26 -8.91
N SER A 135 -8.57 -7.85 -7.96
CA SER A 135 -8.18 -7.26 -6.69
C SER A 135 -8.51 -8.22 -5.55
N THR A 136 -7.77 -8.19 -4.44
CA THR A 136 -8.15 -8.98 -3.26
C THR A 136 -7.80 -8.26 -1.98
N ILE A 137 -8.36 -8.74 -0.88
CA ILE A 137 -8.01 -8.30 0.45
C ILE A 137 -6.82 -9.07 1.00
N TYR A 138 -6.01 -8.37 1.76
CA TYR A 138 -4.98 -8.95 2.59
C TYR A 138 -5.57 -9.42 3.95
N HIS A 139 -5.18 -10.61 4.40
CA HIS A 139 -5.58 -11.20 5.70
C HIS A 139 -4.41 -11.29 6.70
N GLY A 140 -3.40 -10.43 6.59
CA GLY A 140 -2.24 -10.42 7.50
C GLY A 140 -1.81 -9.01 7.95
N GLY A 141 -0.61 -8.88 8.52
CA GLY A 141 -0.01 -7.59 8.90
C GLY A 141 0.97 -7.04 7.85
N VAL A 142 0.95 -5.73 7.55
CA VAL A 142 1.97 -5.15 6.67
C VAL A 142 3.30 -5.22 7.40
N GLY A 143 4.24 -5.99 6.88
CA GLY A 143 5.62 -5.90 7.33
C GLY A 143 6.19 -4.61 6.77
N VAL A 144 6.54 -3.68 7.65
CA VAL A 144 7.49 -2.63 7.31
C VAL A 144 8.77 -2.91 8.07
N ASP A 145 9.74 -3.40 7.31
CA ASP A 145 11.08 -3.71 7.79
C ASP A 145 12.02 -2.60 7.35
N TYR A 146 12.98 -2.29 8.22
CA TYR A 146 13.98 -1.26 8.01
C TYR A 146 15.35 -1.86 8.23
N ASN A 147 16.25 -1.60 7.30
CA ASN A 147 17.65 -1.96 7.43
C ASN A 147 18.47 -0.72 7.83
N GLN A 148 19.59 -0.95 8.53
CA GLN A 148 20.66 0.04 8.71
C GLN A 148 21.69 -0.15 7.61
#